data_AF-V5GHV1-F1
#
_entry.id   AF-V5GHV1-F1
#
_cell.length_a   1.000
_cell.length_b   1.000
_cell.length_c   1.000
_cell.angle_alpha   90.00
_cell.angle_beta   90.00
_cell.angle_gamma   90.00
#
_symmetry.space_group_name_H-M   'P 1'
#
loop_
_entity.id
_entity.type
_entity.pdbx_description
1 polymer ?
#
loop_
_entity_poly.entity_id
_entity_poly.type
_entity_poly.pdbx_seq_one_letter_code
_entity_poly.pdbx_strand_id
1 'polypeptide(L)'
;RSDEITCHFENKHQHLILKQNQCLLPQFNTENSCENKLFMWKDQLFIIQIMASDNEDIYFRISSFKGPVSKALKLILSSKSSSSTISLDKFVTVKYASKFPPFYETEKINTGALKHVLGSKITCVFKFDDELKSKNSEMGNNKLLSEIECLVCADYMRPPIYMCPTGHSLCGKCKAKLSKCPLCSRQFGDTRNYSLERIAEIITYPCRYKYQGCNFAGNLENITQHELV
;
A
#
# COMPACT_ATOMS: atom_id res chain seq x y z
N ARG A 1 14.57 26.44 2.33
CA ARG A 1 14.60 25.06 2.91
C ARG A 1 13.51 24.10 2.38
N SER A 2 12.47 24.56 1.68
CA SER A 2 11.67 23.78 0.70
C SER A 2 11.17 24.76 -0.36
N ASP A 3 10.73 25.93 0.12
CA ASP A 3 10.21 27.03 -0.69
C ASP A 3 11.26 27.65 -1.62
N GLU A 4 12.52 27.75 -1.18
CA GLU A 4 13.63 28.19 -2.05
C GLU A 4 13.91 27.21 -3.20
N ILE A 5 13.77 25.91 -2.93
CA ILE A 5 13.98 24.85 -3.94
C ILE A 5 12.82 24.92 -4.94
N THR A 6 11.59 24.98 -4.44
CA THR A 6 10.39 25.15 -5.27
C THR A 6 10.47 26.41 -6.13
N CYS A 7 10.84 27.55 -5.54
CA CYS A 7 11.01 28.83 -6.23
C CYS A 7 12.08 28.74 -7.33
N HIS A 8 13.20 28.04 -7.09
CA HIS A 8 14.22 27.80 -8.12
C HIS A 8 13.64 27.01 -9.31
N PHE A 9 12.94 25.90 -9.05
CA PHE A 9 12.38 25.08 -10.12
C PHE A 9 11.28 25.81 -10.90
N GLU A 10 10.41 26.56 -10.23
CA GLU A 10 9.35 27.37 -10.85
C GLU A 10 9.91 28.49 -11.75
N ASN A 11 11.09 29.03 -11.42
CA ASN A 11 11.70 30.11 -12.20
C ASN A 11 12.68 29.63 -13.27
N LYS A 12 13.41 28.54 -13.01
CA LYS A 12 14.54 28.09 -13.85
C LYS A 12 14.28 26.77 -14.59
N HIS A 13 13.33 25.96 -14.14
CA HIS A 13 13.13 24.60 -14.65
C HIS A 13 11.64 24.23 -14.78
N GLN A 14 10.81 25.16 -15.27
CA GLN A 14 9.37 24.93 -15.45
C GLN A 14 9.05 23.67 -16.30
N HIS A 15 9.95 23.29 -17.21
CA HIS A 15 9.82 22.09 -18.05
C HIS A 15 9.88 20.77 -17.28
N LEU A 16 10.43 20.77 -16.05
CA LEU A 16 10.45 19.59 -15.18
C LEU A 16 9.17 19.48 -14.36
N ILE A 17 8.40 20.55 -14.21
CA ILE A 17 7.22 20.60 -13.35
C ILE A 17 6.00 20.03 -14.10
N LEU A 18 5.35 19.04 -13.50
CA LEU A 18 4.10 18.48 -13.99
C LEU A 18 2.97 19.50 -13.83
N LYS A 19 2.48 20.01 -14.95
CA LYS A 19 1.26 20.83 -14.95
C LYS A 19 0.06 19.95 -14.61
N GLN A 20 -0.77 20.41 -13.68
CA GLN A 20 -1.98 19.71 -13.23
C GLN A 20 -1.74 18.27 -12.72
N ASN A 21 -0.50 17.95 -12.30
CA ASN A 21 -0.07 16.60 -11.92
C ASN A 21 -0.30 15.55 -13.03
N GLN A 22 -0.18 15.93 -14.31
CA GLN A 22 -0.34 15.03 -15.45
C GLN A 22 0.98 14.86 -16.20
N CYS A 23 1.28 13.64 -16.64
CA CYS A 23 2.36 13.35 -17.57
C CYS A 23 1.90 12.40 -18.68
N LEU A 24 2.51 12.51 -19.86
CA LEU A 24 2.38 11.48 -20.86
C LEU A 24 3.33 10.33 -20.50
N LEU A 25 2.88 9.09 -20.68
CA LEU A 25 3.80 7.97 -20.55
C LEU A 25 4.79 7.99 -21.72
N PRO A 26 6.07 7.66 -21.47
CA PRO A 26 7.06 7.56 -22.53
C PRO A 26 6.56 6.63 -23.63
N GLN A 27 6.76 7.02 -24.89
CA GLN A 27 6.48 6.15 -26.02
C GLN A 27 7.69 5.24 -26.23
N PHE A 28 7.44 3.94 -26.37
CA PHE A 28 8.45 2.89 -26.54
C PHE A 28 9.11 2.96 -27.92
N ASN A 29 9.88 4.01 -28.20
CA ASN A 29 10.59 4.16 -29.47
C ASN A 29 11.92 4.91 -29.33
N THR A 30 12.33 5.28 -28.12
CA THR A 30 13.57 6.02 -27.86
C THR A 30 14.25 5.41 -26.65
N GLU A 31 15.53 5.07 -26.82
CA GLU A 31 16.53 4.62 -25.84
C GLU A 31 16.11 4.73 -24.36
N ASN A 32 16.38 3.68 -23.57
CA ASN A 32 16.22 3.61 -22.09
C ASN A 32 16.32 4.99 -21.41
N SER A 33 15.21 5.71 -21.39
CA SER A 33 15.18 7.13 -21.05
C SER A 33 14.56 7.24 -19.67
N CYS A 34 15.40 7.59 -18.70
CA CYS A 34 14.94 7.96 -17.38
C CYS A 34 14.54 9.43 -17.41
N GLU A 35 13.25 9.72 -17.32
CA GLU A 35 12.76 11.08 -17.17
C GLU A 35 12.52 11.42 -15.71
N ASN A 36 13.07 12.54 -15.25
CA ASN A 36 12.72 13.11 -13.95
C ASN A 36 11.66 14.20 -14.15
N LYS A 37 10.57 14.08 -13.41
CA LYS A 37 9.51 15.10 -13.32
C LYS A 37 9.29 15.50 -11.87
N LEU A 38 8.85 16.71 -11.66
CA LEU A 38 8.62 17.31 -10.36
C LEU A 38 7.14 17.63 -10.20
N PHE A 39 6.58 17.43 -9.01
CA PHE A 39 5.26 17.93 -8.70
C PHE A 39 5.20 18.45 -7.26
N MET A 40 4.29 19.39 -7.05
CA MET A 40 4.01 19.98 -5.74
C MET A 40 2.70 19.41 -5.20
N TRP A 41 2.70 19.03 -3.93
CA TRP A 41 1.49 18.64 -3.23
C TRP A 41 1.59 18.99 -1.75
N LYS A 42 0.58 19.70 -1.20
CA LYS A 42 0.55 20.17 0.20
C LYS A 42 1.86 20.84 0.64
N ASP A 43 2.37 21.74 -0.20
CA ASP A 43 3.63 22.47 0.02
C ASP A 43 4.86 21.56 0.19
N GLN A 44 4.81 20.37 -0.41
CA GLN A 44 5.94 19.45 -0.51
C GLN A 44 6.28 19.17 -1.96
N LEU A 45 7.58 19.22 -2.25
CA LEU A 45 8.15 18.87 -3.55
C LEU A 45 8.44 17.38 -3.60
N PHE A 46 8.02 16.75 -4.68
CA PHE A 46 8.29 15.35 -4.97
C PHE A 46 8.94 15.20 -6.35
N ILE A 47 9.73 14.14 -6.50
CA ILE A 47 10.39 13.78 -7.75
C ILE A 47 9.85 12.44 -8.22
N ILE A 48 9.33 12.40 -9.44
CA ILE A 48 8.95 11.18 -10.15
C ILE A 48 10.06 10.86 -11.14
N GLN A 49 10.61 9.67 -11.01
CA GLN A 49 11.51 9.09 -11.99
C GLN A 49 10.71 8.06 -12.78
N ILE A 50 10.65 8.23 -14.09
CA ILE A 50 9.92 7.36 -15.01
C ILE A 50 10.95 6.71 -15.93
N MET A 51 10.93 5.40 -16.03
CA MET A 51 11.81 4.65 -16.92
C MET A 51 10.98 3.64 -17.71
N ALA A 52 10.99 3.77 -19.03
CA ALA A 52 10.50 2.73 -19.92
C ALA A 52 11.59 1.67 -20.13
N SER A 53 11.20 0.40 -20.19
CA SER A 53 12.08 -0.69 -20.60
C SER A 53 11.72 -1.23 -21.98
N ASP A 54 12.64 -2.02 -22.54
CA ASP A 54 12.49 -2.68 -23.83
C ASP A 54 11.31 -3.67 -23.88
N ASN A 55 10.88 -4.20 -22.72
CA ASN A 55 9.76 -5.15 -22.60
C ASN A 55 8.39 -4.47 -22.46
N GLU A 56 8.27 -3.21 -22.85
CA GLU A 56 7.06 -2.40 -22.69
C GLU A 56 6.61 -2.18 -21.24
N ASP A 57 7.51 -2.37 -20.28
CA ASP A 57 7.24 -2.05 -18.89
C ASP A 57 7.62 -0.60 -18.61
N ILE A 58 6.85 0.06 -17.74
CA ILE A 58 7.26 1.34 -17.20
C ILE A 58 7.43 1.21 -15.70
N TYR A 59 8.62 1.59 -15.25
CA TYR A 59 9.03 1.64 -13.87
C TYR A 59 8.88 3.07 -13.37
N PHE A 60 8.32 3.22 -12.17
CA PHE A 60 8.15 4.52 -11.54
C PHE A 60 8.73 4.50 -10.14
N ARG A 61 9.43 5.58 -9.81
CA ARG A 61 9.83 5.88 -8.44
C ARG A 61 9.38 7.27 -8.08
N ILE A 62 8.73 7.41 -6.93
CA ILE A 62 8.38 8.72 -6.39
C ILE A 62 9.15 8.93 -5.11
N SER A 63 9.86 10.04 -5.04
CA SER A 63 10.73 10.37 -3.91
C SER A 63 10.41 11.74 -3.34
N SER A 64 10.62 11.87 -2.03
CA SER A 64 10.47 13.12 -1.27
C SER A 64 11.72 13.41 -0.47
N PHE A 65 12.10 14.70 -0.41
CA PHE A 65 13.21 15.16 0.42
C PHE A 65 12.91 15.06 1.93
N LYS A 66 11.63 15.15 2.31
CA LYS A 66 11.18 15.11 3.71
C LYS A 66 11.03 13.67 4.26
N GLY A 67 11.28 12.65 3.44
CA GLY A 67 11.14 11.24 3.81
C GLY A 67 9.87 10.60 3.23
N PRO A 68 9.63 9.30 3.50
CA PRO A 68 8.46 8.60 3.01
C PRO A 68 7.19 9.23 3.59
N VAL A 69 6.31 9.67 2.71
CA VAL A 69 4.94 10.06 3.04
C VAL A 69 4.07 8.84 2.85
N SER A 70 3.48 8.35 3.95
CA SER A 70 2.62 7.16 4.02
C SER A 70 1.24 7.34 3.36
N LYS A 71 1.09 8.33 2.47
CA LYS A 71 -0.16 8.62 1.78
C LYS A 71 -0.16 7.89 0.45
N ALA A 72 -1.20 7.07 0.23
CA ALA A 72 -1.39 6.31 -0.99
C ALA A 72 -1.61 7.28 -2.16
N LEU A 73 -0.63 7.35 -3.06
CA LEU A 73 -0.81 7.97 -4.35
C LEU A 73 -1.63 7.02 -5.23
N LYS A 74 -2.59 7.61 -5.96
CA LYS A 74 -3.34 6.92 -7.00
C LYS A 74 -2.84 7.38 -8.37
N LEU A 75 -2.61 6.42 -9.24
CA LEU A 75 -2.28 6.67 -10.63
C LEU A 75 -3.51 6.40 -11.48
N ILE A 76 -3.95 7.41 -12.23
CA ILE A 76 -5.06 7.25 -13.17
C ILE A 76 -4.50 7.25 -14.58
N LEU A 77 -4.62 6.11 -15.24
CA LEU A 77 -4.27 5.93 -16.63
C LEU A 77 -5.51 6.15 -17.48
N SER A 78 -5.40 7.02 -18.46
CA SER A 78 -6.48 7.36 -19.38
C SER A 78 -5.92 7.52 -20.78
N SER A 79 -6.77 7.48 -21.78
CA SER A 79 -6.37 7.81 -23.14
C SER A 79 -7.28 8.89 -23.69
N LYS A 80 -6.74 9.71 -24.59
CA LYS A 80 -7.57 10.67 -25.32
C LYS A 80 -8.47 9.99 -26.35
N SER A 81 -8.12 8.76 -26.77
CA SER A 81 -8.86 8.00 -27.77
C SER A 81 -9.87 7.02 -27.18
N SER A 82 -9.93 6.84 -25.85
CA SER A 82 -10.93 5.99 -25.20
C SER A 82 -11.52 6.68 -23.97
N SER A 83 -12.80 6.43 -23.70
CA SER A 83 -13.45 6.89 -22.45
C SER A 83 -13.04 6.05 -21.23
N SER A 84 -12.27 4.98 -21.44
CA SER A 84 -11.81 4.07 -20.40
C SER A 84 -10.72 4.71 -19.54
N THR A 85 -10.82 4.51 -18.22
CA THR A 85 -9.80 4.91 -17.25
C THR A 85 -9.46 3.75 -16.34
N ILE A 86 -8.19 3.60 -15.98
CA ILE A 86 -7.69 2.57 -15.06
C ILE A 86 -7.04 3.27 -13.88
N SER A 87 -7.47 2.91 -12.66
CA SER A 87 -6.84 3.38 -11.42
C SER A 87 -5.89 2.31 -10.90
N LEU A 88 -4.65 2.69 -10.64
CA LEU A 88 -3.68 1.89 -9.92
C LEU A 88 -3.49 2.50 -8.54
N ASP A 89 -3.74 1.69 -7.51
CA ASP A 89 -3.68 2.13 -6.11
C ASP A 89 -2.35 1.72 -5.47
N LYS A 90 -2.00 2.42 -4.37
CA LYS A 90 -0.95 2.03 -3.39
C LYS A 90 0.51 2.28 -3.80
N PHE A 91 0.80 3.36 -4.52
CA PHE A 91 2.19 3.78 -4.66
C PHE A 91 2.69 4.43 -3.37
N VAL A 92 3.86 4.00 -2.90
CA VAL A 92 4.56 4.59 -1.75
C VAL A 92 5.66 5.54 -2.22
N THR A 93 5.87 6.59 -1.42
CA THR A 93 6.99 7.51 -1.67
C THR A 93 8.21 7.05 -0.87
N VAL A 94 9.39 7.14 -1.47
CA VAL A 94 10.67 6.83 -0.81
C VAL A 94 11.39 8.11 -0.40
N LYS A 95 12.28 8.03 0.59
CA LYS A 95 13.18 9.17 0.89
C LYS A 95 14.14 9.38 -0.28
N TYR A 96 14.29 10.62 -0.73
CA TYR A 96 15.29 10.95 -1.74
C TYR A 96 16.70 10.64 -1.19
N ALA A 97 17.50 9.89 -1.96
CA ALA A 97 18.84 9.46 -1.57
C ALA A 97 19.81 9.59 -2.74
N SER A 98 21.11 9.73 -2.43
CA SER A 98 22.17 9.78 -3.45
C SER A 98 22.38 8.45 -4.18
N LYS A 99 21.95 7.34 -3.56
CA LYS A 99 21.90 6.01 -4.17
C LYS A 99 20.52 5.43 -3.96
N PHE A 100 19.84 5.12 -5.05
CA PHE A 100 18.60 4.37 -5.03
C PHE A 100 18.84 2.91 -5.43
N PRO A 101 17.97 1.98 -5.00
CA PRO A 101 17.96 0.62 -5.55
C PRO A 101 17.80 0.64 -7.09
N PRO A 102 18.11 -0.46 -7.77
CA PRO A 102 17.85 -0.58 -9.20
C PRO A 102 16.36 -0.39 -9.54
N PHE A 103 16.05 0.14 -10.73
CA PHE A 103 14.66 0.42 -11.13
C PHE A 103 13.79 -0.83 -11.27
N TYR A 104 14.36 -2.00 -11.59
CA TYR A 104 13.62 -3.25 -11.69
C TYR A 104 13.03 -3.72 -10.34
N GLU A 105 13.49 -3.16 -9.22
CA GLU A 105 12.94 -3.41 -7.87
C GLU A 105 11.83 -2.42 -7.50
N THR A 106 11.46 -1.51 -8.41
CA THR A 106 10.40 -0.50 -8.20
C THR A 106 9.06 -0.95 -8.76
N GLU A 107 8.00 -0.23 -8.39
CA GLU A 107 6.65 -0.46 -8.89
C GLU A 107 6.62 -0.43 -10.42
N LYS A 108 6.07 -1.50 -11.01
CA LYS A 108 6.03 -1.74 -12.45
C LYS A 108 4.60 -1.64 -12.97
N ILE A 109 4.46 -0.95 -14.10
CA ILE A 109 3.23 -0.94 -14.90
C ILE A 109 3.51 -1.70 -16.19
N ASN A 110 2.80 -2.83 -16.38
CA ASN A 110 2.82 -3.55 -17.65
C ASN A 110 1.92 -2.81 -18.65
N THR A 111 2.53 -2.14 -19.64
CA THR A 111 1.75 -1.37 -20.61
C THR A 111 1.23 -2.18 -21.78
N GLY A 112 1.77 -3.39 -22.02
CA GLY A 112 1.27 -4.28 -23.07
C GLY A 112 -0.22 -4.58 -22.88
N ALA A 113 -0.61 -4.97 -21.67
CA ALA A 113 -2.02 -5.18 -21.32
C ALA A 113 -2.87 -3.89 -21.43
N LEU A 114 -2.28 -2.74 -21.09
CA LEU A 114 -2.98 -1.45 -21.10
C LEU A 114 -3.19 -0.89 -22.50
N LYS A 115 -2.29 -1.15 -23.45
CA LYS A 115 -2.44 -0.71 -24.86
C LYS A 115 -3.69 -1.31 -25.50
N HIS A 116 -4.04 -2.55 -25.16
CA HIS A 116 -5.28 -3.17 -25.66
C HIS A 116 -6.55 -2.48 -25.14
N VAL A 117 -6.49 -1.86 -23.95
CA VAL A 117 -7.66 -1.23 -23.29
C VAL A 117 -7.73 0.29 -23.53
N LEU A 118 -6.57 0.94 -23.56
CA LEU A 118 -6.43 2.40 -23.63
C LEU A 118 -5.88 2.89 -24.98
N GLY A 119 -5.38 2.02 -25.85
CA GLY A 119 -4.75 2.38 -27.12
C GLY A 119 -3.31 2.88 -26.98
N SER A 120 -2.78 3.45 -28.06
CA SER A 120 -1.33 3.71 -28.22
C SER A 120 -0.80 4.95 -27.48
N LYS A 121 -1.67 5.88 -27.05
CA LYS A 121 -1.28 7.14 -26.39
C LYS A 121 -1.90 7.24 -25.00
N ILE A 122 -1.23 6.63 -24.02
CA ILE A 122 -1.68 6.62 -22.63
C ILE A 122 -1.21 7.90 -21.93
N THR A 123 -2.17 8.65 -21.38
CA THR A 123 -1.95 9.78 -20.48
C THR A 123 -2.04 9.29 -19.05
N CYS A 124 -1.06 9.67 -18.24
CA CYS A 124 -0.97 9.32 -16.84
C CYS A 124 -1.26 10.56 -15.98
N VAL A 125 -2.23 10.45 -15.08
CA VAL A 125 -2.61 11.50 -14.16
C VAL A 125 -2.31 11.03 -12.74
N PHE A 126 -1.46 11.77 -12.05
CA PHE A 126 -1.15 11.55 -10.64
C PHE A 126 -2.22 12.23 -9.80
N LYS A 127 -3.02 11.44 -9.08
CA LYS A 127 -3.97 11.96 -8.10
C LYS A 127 -3.50 11.58 -6.71
N PHE A 128 -3.09 12.59 -5.96
CA PHE A 128 -2.84 12.44 -4.54
C PHE A 128 -4.18 12.37 -3.85
N ASP A 129 -4.42 11.27 -3.14
CA ASP A 129 -5.63 11.15 -2.35
C ASP A 129 -5.49 12.09 -1.15
N ASP A 130 -6.16 13.24 -1.23
CA ASP A 130 -6.28 14.17 -0.10
C ASP A 130 -7.08 13.57 1.05
N GLU A 131 -7.88 12.54 0.77
CA GLU A 131 -8.73 11.83 1.70
C GLU A 131 -8.10 10.54 2.23
N LEU A 132 -6.84 10.61 2.63
CA LEU A 132 -6.39 9.82 3.78
C LEU A 132 -6.64 10.59 5.08
N LYS A 133 -7.91 10.90 5.37
CA LYS A 133 -8.40 10.60 6.71
C LYS A 133 -8.34 9.08 6.82
N SER A 134 -7.26 8.53 7.38
CA SER A 134 -7.27 7.20 8.04
C SER A 134 -8.08 6.09 7.35
N LYS A 135 -8.11 5.99 6.02
CA LYS A 135 -8.88 4.96 5.30
C LYS A 135 -8.03 3.80 4.77
N ASN A 136 -6.73 3.81 5.07
CA ASN A 136 -5.87 2.63 4.94
C ASN A 136 -5.89 1.72 6.19
N SER A 137 -6.60 2.07 7.26
CA SER A 137 -6.74 1.22 8.47
C SER A 137 -8.15 0.69 8.70
N GLU A 138 -9.10 0.88 7.79
CA GLU A 138 -10.43 0.23 7.93
C GLU A 138 -10.71 -0.76 6.80
N MET A 139 -10.48 -0.45 5.51
CA MET A 139 -10.82 -1.42 4.45
C MET A 139 -9.84 -2.61 4.37
N GLY A 140 -8.54 -2.35 4.44
CA GLY A 140 -7.51 -3.41 4.48
C GLY A 140 -7.47 -4.12 5.83
N ASN A 141 -7.72 -3.38 6.91
CA ASN A 141 -7.76 -3.91 8.26
C ASN A 141 -9.01 -4.75 8.48
N ASN A 142 -10.21 -4.37 8.00
CA ASN A 142 -11.41 -5.20 8.09
C ASN A 142 -11.22 -6.53 7.34
N LYS A 143 -10.59 -6.50 6.17
CA LYS A 143 -10.27 -7.73 5.43
C LYS A 143 -9.26 -8.59 6.18
N LEU A 144 -8.18 -8.01 6.70
CA LEU A 144 -7.19 -8.75 7.51
C LEU A 144 -7.77 -9.23 8.85
N LEU A 145 -8.63 -8.45 9.48
CA LEU A 145 -9.36 -8.79 10.70
C LEU A 145 -10.27 -9.99 10.48
N SER A 146 -10.93 -10.09 9.32
CA SER A 146 -11.71 -11.29 8.97
C SER A 146 -10.81 -12.53 8.74
N GLU A 147 -9.60 -12.36 8.19
CA GLU A 147 -8.66 -13.48 8.01
C GLU A 147 -8.06 -13.97 9.35
N ILE A 148 -8.09 -13.13 10.40
CA ILE A 148 -7.60 -13.47 11.72
C ILE A 148 -8.71 -13.68 12.76
N GLU A 149 -9.97 -13.79 12.34
CA GLU A 149 -11.06 -14.09 13.25
C GLU A 149 -11.01 -15.57 13.65
N CYS A 150 -11.08 -15.86 14.95
CA CYS A 150 -11.11 -17.23 15.42
C CYS A 150 -12.50 -17.84 15.22
N LEU A 151 -12.60 -18.84 14.33
CA LEU A 151 -13.86 -19.54 14.03
C LEU A 151 -14.52 -20.27 15.23
N VAL A 152 -13.84 -20.36 16.37
CA VAL A 152 -14.38 -20.99 17.60
C VAL A 152 -15.02 -19.98 18.54
N CYS A 153 -14.39 -18.81 18.74
CA CYS A 153 -14.86 -17.82 19.71
C CYS A 153 -15.26 -16.48 19.09
N ALA A 154 -15.15 -16.32 17.77
CA ALA A 154 -15.40 -15.09 17.02
C ALA A 154 -14.60 -13.87 17.54
N ASP A 155 -13.52 -14.14 18.29
CA ASP A 155 -12.57 -13.13 18.78
C ASP A 155 -11.37 -13.09 17.83
N TYR A 156 -10.73 -11.93 17.70
CA TYR A 156 -9.56 -11.82 16.83
C TYR A 156 -8.38 -12.57 17.43
N MET A 157 -7.74 -13.42 16.63
CA MET A 157 -6.56 -14.18 17.03
C MET A 157 -5.41 -13.22 17.35
N ARG A 158 -4.80 -13.44 18.52
CA ARG A 158 -3.62 -12.71 19.02
C ARG A 158 -2.52 -13.73 19.32
N PRO A 159 -1.23 -13.38 19.20
CA PRO A 159 -0.14 -14.25 19.61
C PRO A 159 -0.31 -14.76 21.05
N PRO A 160 -0.06 -16.04 21.34
CA PRO A 160 0.32 -17.10 20.39
C PRO A 160 -0.88 -17.63 19.57
N ILE A 161 -0.66 -17.84 18.27
CA ILE A 161 -1.63 -18.42 17.34
C ILE A 161 -1.16 -19.82 16.96
N TYR A 162 -2.02 -20.83 17.12
CA TYR A 162 -1.69 -22.23 16.89
C TYR A 162 -2.24 -22.74 15.57
N MET A 163 -1.56 -23.71 14.97
CA MET A 163 -1.95 -24.30 13.68
C MET A 163 -2.02 -25.83 13.79
N CYS A 164 -3.05 -26.44 13.20
CA CYS A 164 -3.10 -27.88 13.04
C CYS A 164 -2.21 -28.35 11.87
N PRO A 165 -1.90 -29.66 11.76
CA PRO A 165 -1.05 -30.17 10.68
C PRO A 165 -1.53 -29.89 9.25
N THR A 166 -2.81 -29.54 9.06
CA THR A 166 -3.37 -29.21 7.73
C THR A 166 -3.44 -27.71 7.43
N GLY A 167 -2.99 -26.84 8.34
CA GLY A 167 -2.93 -25.39 8.10
C GLY A 167 -3.97 -24.53 8.82
N HIS A 168 -5.01 -25.10 9.42
CA HIS A 168 -6.04 -24.31 10.11
C HIS A 168 -5.52 -23.69 11.40
N SER A 169 -5.79 -22.39 11.59
CA SER A 169 -5.29 -21.59 12.72
C SER A 169 -6.34 -21.38 13.81
N LEU A 170 -5.89 -21.19 15.06
CA LEU A 170 -6.74 -21.04 16.24
C LEU A 170 -6.05 -20.18 17.32
N CYS A 171 -6.82 -19.38 18.08
CA CYS A 171 -6.27 -18.56 19.16
C CYS A 171 -5.81 -19.42 20.35
N GLY A 172 -4.87 -18.89 21.15
CA GLY A 172 -4.38 -19.57 22.36
C GLY A 172 -5.47 -19.94 23.36
N LYS A 173 -6.49 -19.08 23.55
CA LYS A 173 -7.61 -19.34 24.47
C LYS A 173 -8.39 -20.60 24.08
N CYS A 174 -8.66 -20.78 22.80
CA CYS A 174 -9.41 -21.93 22.29
C CYS A 174 -8.53 -23.17 22.16
N LYS A 175 -7.24 -23.01 21.82
CA LYS A 175 -6.28 -24.12 21.83
C LYS A 175 -6.16 -24.78 23.21
N ALA A 176 -6.23 -24.01 24.30
CA ALA A 176 -6.20 -24.55 25.66
C ALA A 176 -7.42 -25.43 25.99
N LYS A 177 -8.54 -25.27 25.27
CA LYS A 177 -9.79 -26.00 25.49
C LYS A 177 -10.00 -27.15 24.49
N LEU A 178 -9.25 -27.18 23.39
CA LEU A 178 -9.45 -28.10 22.28
C LEU A 178 -8.21 -28.96 22.00
N SER A 179 -8.40 -30.27 21.97
CA SER A 179 -7.37 -31.25 21.58
C SER A 179 -7.34 -31.52 20.08
N LYS A 180 -8.45 -31.29 19.36
CA LYS A 180 -8.59 -31.54 17.92
C LYS A 180 -9.09 -30.29 17.18
N CYS A 181 -8.70 -30.18 15.91
CA CYS A 181 -9.15 -29.11 15.02
C CYS A 181 -10.65 -29.25 14.71
N PRO A 182 -11.47 -28.22 14.94
CA PRO A 182 -12.90 -28.28 14.67
C PRO A 182 -13.23 -28.36 13.17
N LEU A 183 -12.30 -27.93 12.30
CA LEU A 183 -12.51 -27.91 10.84
C LEU A 183 -12.13 -29.22 10.15
N CYS A 184 -11.12 -29.92 10.66
CA CYS A 184 -10.57 -31.11 9.99
C CYS A 184 -10.34 -32.32 10.92
N SER A 185 -10.73 -32.22 12.19
CA SER A 185 -10.62 -33.27 13.23
C SER A 185 -9.20 -33.77 13.56
N ARG A 186 -8.15 -33.18 12.97
CA ARG A 186 -6.75 -33.53 13.27
C ARG A 186 -6.34 -33.05 14.66
N GLN A 187 -5.53 -33.84 15.35
CA GLN A 187 -5.02 -33.49 16.67
C GLN A 187 -4.11 -32.27 16.56
N PHE A 188 -4.31 -31.30 17.46
CA PHE A 188 -3.39 -30.17 17.57
C PHE A 188 -2.14 -30.59 18.32
N GLY A 189 -0.97 -30.23 17.78
CA GLY A 189 0.27 -30.13 18.56
C GLY A 189 0.49 -28.71 19.06
N ASP A 190 1.75 -28.38 19.36
CA ASP A 190 2.18 -27.06 19.82
C ASP A 190 2.70 -26.14 18.70
N THR A 191 2.49 -26.54 17.44
CA THR A 191 2.90 -25.75 16.27
C THR A 191 2.20 -24.39 16.25
N ARG A 192 3.00 -23.33 16.14
CA ARG A 192 2.55 -21.94 16.05
C ARG A 192 2.58 -21.41 14.62
N ASN A 193 1.65 -20.50 14.32
CA ASN A 193 1.58 -19.76 13.06
C ASN A 193 2.28 -18.40 13.19
N TYR A 194 3.61 -18.39 13.15
CA TYR A 194 4.40 -17.16 13.27
C TYR A 194 4.10 -16.12 12.19
N SER A 195 3.71 -16.55 10.98
CA SER A 195 3.31 -15.64 9.91
C SER A 195 2.06 -14.86 10.30
N LEU A 196 1.04 -15.54 10.83
CA LEU A 196 -0.20 -14.90 11.26
C LEU A 196 0.00 -14.07 12.53
N GLU A 197 0.94 -14.44 13.40
CA GLU A 197 1.34 -13.63 14.55
C GLU A 197 2.00 -12.30 14.12
N ARG A 198 2.90 -12.33 13.13
CA ARG A 198 3.49 -11.10 12.57
C ARG A 198 2.44 -10.20 11.93
N ILE A 199 1.43 -10.79 11.28
CA ILE A 199 0.29 -10.02 10.74
C ILE A 199 -0.51 -9.41 11.90
N ALA A 200 -0.80 -10.18 12.95
CA ALA A 200 -1.50 -9.73 14.14
C ALA A 200 -0.80 -8.54 14.84
N GLU A 201 0.52 -8.45 14.79
CA GLU A 201 1.29 -7.34 15.36
C GLU A 201 1.12 -6.01 14.62
N ILE A 202 0.88 -6.04 13.30
CA ILE A 202 0.86 -4.83 12.45
C ILE A 202 -0.55 -4.31 12.14
N ILE A 203 -1.60 -5.02 12.57
CA ILE A 203 -2.99 -4.61 12.38
C ILE A 203 -3.53 -3.79 13.56
N THR A 204 -4.65 -3.10 13.33
CA THR A 204 -5.37 -2.36 14.38
C THR A 204 -6.64 -3.12 14.73
N TYR A 205 -6.82 -3.40 16.02
CA TYR A 205 -7.96 -4.11 16.55
C TYR A 205 -9.02 -3.13 17.05
N PRO A 206 -10.30 -3.33 16.69
CA PRO A 206 -11.39 -2.68 17.39
C PRO A 206 -11.53 -3.29 18.80
N CYS A 207 -11.99 -2.49 19.76
CA CYS A 207 -12.31 -2.97 21.10
C CYS A 207 -13.40 -4.05 21.04
N ARG A 208 -13.25 -5.14 21.81
CA ARG A 208 -14.29 -6.17 21.93
C ARG A 208 -15.65 -5.62 22.41
N TYR A 209 -15.64 -4.48 23.11
CA TYR A 209 -16.83 -3.78 23.59
C TYR A 209 -17.39 -2.78 22.58
N LYS A 210 -17.01 -2.88 21.30
CA LYS A 210 -17.54 -2.01 20.22
C LYS A 210 -19.07 -2.04 20.15
N TYR A 211 -19.68 -3.20 20.34
CA TYR A 211 -21.14 -3.35 20.39
C TYR A 211 -21.81 -2.65 21.59
N GLN A 212 -21.03 -2.35 22.63
CA GLN A 212 -21.48 -1.61 23.82
C GLN A 212 -21.19 -0.11 23.71
N GLY A 213 -20.73 0.36 22.54
CA GLY A 213 -20.47 1.78 22.26
C GLY A 213 -19.01 2.22 22.40
N CYS A 214 -18.08 1.30 22.69
CA CYS A 214 -16.67 1.65 22.73
C CYS A 214 -16.09 1.85 21.31
N ASN A 215 -15.69 3.07 21.00
CA ASN A 215 -15.11 3.42 19.69
C ASN A 215 -13.57 3.32 19.66
N PHE A 216 -12.95 2.75 20.69
CA PHE A 216 -11.51 2.58 20.74
C PHE A 216 -11.03 1.51 19.76
N ALA A 217 -9.96 1.82 19.03
CA ALA A 217 -9.21 0.86 18.22
C ALA A 217 -7.72 1.13 18.39
N GLY A 218 -6.91 0.07 18.49
CA GLY A 218 -5.49 0.18 18.77
C GLY A 218 -4.69 -1.03 18.27
N ASN A 219 -3.36 -0.90 18.28
CA ASN A 219 -2.47 -2.03 18.06
C ASN A 219 -2.58 -3.05 19.21
N LEU A 220 -1.88 -4.18 19.10
CA LEU A 220 -1.97 -5.28 20.07
C LEU A 220 -1.69 -4.86 21.52
N GLU A 221 -0.72 -3.97 21.74
CA GLU A 221 -0.36 -3.47 23.08
C GLU A 221 -1.46 -2.57 23.65
N ASN A 222 -1.83 -1.53 22.90
CA ASN A 222 -2.80 -0.53 23.33
C ASN A 222 -4.19 -1.14 23.53
N ILE A 223 -4.61 -2.07 22.65
CA ILE A 223 -5.92 -2.72 22.78
C ILE A 223 -5.96 -3.66 23.98
N THR A 224 -4.86 -4.36 24.27
CA THR A 224 -4.81 -5.26 25.42
C THR A 224 -4.89 -4.48 26.72
N GLN A 225 -4.19 -3.34 26.83
CA GLN A 225 -4.32 -2.45 27.98
C GLN A 225 -5.73 -1.86 28.09
N HIS A 226 -6.30 -1.38 26.99
CA HIS A 226 -7.63 -0.79 26.97
C HIS A 226 -8.73 -1.76 27.43
N GLU A 227 -8.65 -3.04 27.02
CA GLU A 227 -9.65 -4.05 27.37
C GLU A 227 -9.51 -4.64 28.78
N LEU A 228 -8.47 -4.24 29.53
CA LEU A 228 -8.28 -4.61 30.94
C LEU A 228 -8.94 -3.62 31.91
N VAL A 229 -9.38 -2.47 31.41
CA VAL A 229 -10.06 -1.39 32.14
C VAL A 229 -11.57 -1.54 31.99
#